data_AF-A0A7V9NDF6-F1
#
_entry.id   AF-A0A7V9NDF6-F1
#
_cell.length_a   1.000
_cell.length_b   1.000
_cell.length_c   1.000
_cell.angle_alpha   90.00
_cell.angle_beta   90.00
_cell.angle_gamma   90.00
#
_symmetry.space_group_name_H-M   'P 1'
#
loop_
_entity.id
_entity.type
_entity.pdbx_description
1 polymer ?
#
loop_
_entity_poly.entity_id
_entity_poly.type
_entity_poly.pdbx_seq_one_letter_code
_entity_poly.pdbx_strand_id
1 'polypeptide(L)'
;PEVTAFLSCWVYEELWHGEAFSRFLGEAGCGLGPDREEVWADAPFPSRVGRNSWIRRRLLGKGHASHLATLLGSMVFRDFVALHMTWGAINELSTLGAYERLIARTNHPVLVDLLTRIIKDERRHFAFYRAQARMRLARSLGTARAVRWTLDHLWAPAGTGVRPQWETDFVIAWLFNGDDGRAAAEDMDETIAQLPGFAGSRLAARARGEAIARMGPDFEKMRVAAPLAAFRT
;
A
#
# COMPACT_ATOMS: atom_id res chain seq x y z
N PRO A 1 -0.95 4.74 25.53
CA PRO A 1 -1.92 3.64 25.73
C PRO A 1 -2.71 3.33 24.46
N GLU A 2 -3.41 4.31 23.86
CA GLU A 2 -4.29 4.10 22.69
C GLU A 2 -3.58 3.56 21.44
N VAL A 3 -2.42 4.13 21.07
CA VAL A 3 -1.66 3.66 19.89
C VAL A 3 -1.19 2.22 20.07
N THR A 4 -0.74 1.86 21.27
CA THR A 4 -0.31 0.48 21.57
C THR A 4 -1.47 -0.49 21.50
N ALA A 5 -2.61 -0.15 22.10
CA ALA A 5 -3.82 -0.98 22.05
C ALA A 5 -4.31 -1.16 20.60
N PHE A 6 -4.35 -0.07 19.83
CA PHE A 6 -4.67 -0.13 18.40
C PHE A 6 -3.71 -1.05 17.64
N LEU A 7 -2.39 -0.89 17.79
CA LEU A 7 -1.41 -1.71 17.08
C LEU A 7 -1.53 -3.19 17.45
N SER A 8 -1.83 -3.52 18.71
CA SER A 8 -2.06 -4.90 19.13
C SER A 8 -3.29 -5.52 18.46
N CYS A 9 -4.41 -4.79 18.42
CA CYS A 9 -5.62 -5.25 17.72
C CYS A 9 -5.40 -5.33 16.20
N TRP A 10 -4.78 -4.30 15.63
CA TRP A 10 -4.45 -4.22 14.21
C TRP A 10 -3.60 -5.42 13.77
N VAL A 11 -2.49 -5.71 14.46
CA VAL A 11 -1.63 -6.88 14.13
C VAL A 11 -2.43 -8.19 14.17
N TYR A 12 -3.35 -8.32 15.12
CA TYR A 12 -4.20 -9.50 15.22
C TYR A 12 -5.18 -9.59 14.04
N GLU A 13 -5.86 -8.51 13.69
CA GLU A 13 -6.81 -8.46 12.57
C GLU A 13 -6.10 -8.72 11.22
N GLU A 14 -4.95 -8.08 10.98
CA GLU A 14 -4.11 -8.29 9.78
C GLU A 14 -3.62 -9.73 9.60
N LEU A 15 -3.28 -10.40 10.71
CA LEU A 15 -2.89 -11.81 10.68
C LEU A 15 -4.03 -12.66 10.10
N TRP A 16 -5.26 -12.40 10.52
CA TRP A 16 -6.44 -13.15 10.07
C TRP A 16 -6.86 -12.81 8.65
N HIS A 17 -6.62 -11.57 8.19
CA HIS A 17 -6.80 -11.23 6.77
C HIS A 17 -5.85 -12.06 5.90
N GLY A 18 -4.58 -12.13 6.29
CA GLY A 18 -3.58 -12.97 5.62
C GLY A 18 -3.96 -14.44 5.60
N GLU A 19 -4.39 -14.99 6.74
CA GLU A 19 -4.83 -16.40 6.84
C GLU A 19 -6.06 -16.69 5.96
N ALA A 20 -7.02 -15.76 5.92
CA ALA A 20 -8.21 -15.93 5.10
C ALA A 20 -7.88 -15.91 3.59
N PHE A 21 -6.96 -15.03 3.14
CA PHE A 21 -6.47 -15.04 1.76
C PHE A 21 -5.67 -16.30 1.44
N SER A 22 -4.79 -16.73 2.34
CA SER A 22 -4.05 -17.99 2.22
C SER A 22 -5.02 -19.14 2.00
N ARG A 23 -5.99 -19.33 2.89
CA ARG A 23 -6.98 -20.40 2.76
C ARG A 23 -7.76 -20.31 1.46
N PHE A 24 -8.28 -19.13 1.10
CA PHE A 24 -9.00 -18.94 -0.16
C PHE A 24 -8.18 -19.34 -1.39
N LEU A 25 -6.92 -18.88 -1.46
CA LEU A 25 -6.01 -19.19 -2.55
C LEU A 25 -5.60 -20.67 -2.57
N GLY A 26 -5.39 -21.28 -1.40
CA GLY A 26 -5.08 -22.70 -1.26
C GLY A 26 -6.22 -23.59 -1.78
N GLU A 27 -7.47 -23.28 -1.43
CA GLU A 27 -8.66 -23.97 -1.95
C GLU A 27 -8.86 -23.73 -3.46
N ALA A 28 -8.41 -22.58 -3.97
CA ALA A 28 -8.35 -22.31 -5.41
C ALA A 28 -7.19 -23.02 -6.14
N GLY A 29 -6.42 -23.87 -5.44
CA GLY A 29 -5.31 -24.64 -6.00
C GLY A 29 -4.02 -23.84 -6.22
N CYS A 30 -3.91 -22.63 -5.66
CA CYS A 30 -2.67 -21.86 -5.72
C CYS A 30 -1.65 -22.39 -4.70
N GLY A 31 -0.42 -22.63 -5.14
CA GLY A 31 0.68 -22.97 -4.24
C GLY A 31 1.04 -21.78 -3.35
N LEU A 32 0.81 -21.91 -2.05
CA LEU A 32 1.22 -20.92 -1.06
C LEU A 32 2.65 -21.21 -0.60
N GLY A 33 3.41 -20.16 -0.30
CA GLY A 33 4.75 -20.31 0.26
C GLY A 33 4.74 -20.96 1.64
N PRO A 34 5.86 -21.59 2.04
CA PRO A 34 5.97 -22.24 3.33
C PRO A 34 5.80 -21.24 4.49
N ASP A 35 5.35 -21.78 5.62
CA ASP A 35 5.00 -21.07 6.84
C ASP A 35 6.25 -20.42 7.47
N ARG A 36 6.47 -19.12 7.16
CA ARG A 36 7.39 -18.13 7.77
C ARG A 36 8.88 -18.46 8.02
N GLU A 37 9.36 -19.71 7.99
CA GLU A 37 10.75 -20.07 8.34
C GLU A 37 11.73 -20.13 7.15
N GLU A 38 11.26 -20.08 5.90
CA GLU A 38 12.12 -20.25 4.71
C GLU A 38 12.17 -19.02 3.78
N VAL A 39 12.00 -17.81 4.32
CA VAL A 39 12.09 -16.58 3.51
C VAL A 39 13.50 -15.97 3.57
N TRP A 40 14.39 -16.48 2.73
CA TRP A 40 15.71 -15.90 2.47
C TRP A 40 15.63 -14.68 1.55
N ALA A 41 16.74 -13.93 1.39
CA ALA A 41 16.76 -12.69 0.59
C ALA A 41 16.42 -12.92 -0.90
N ASP A 42 16.61 -14.13 -1.39
CA ASP A 42 16.36 -14.64 -2.74
C ASP A 42 15.12 -15.54 -2.84
N ALA A 43 14.43 -15.81 -1.73
CA ALA A 43 13.21 -16.61 -1.75
C ALA A 43 12.13 -15.90 -2.60
N PRO A 44 11.27 -16.65 -3.32
CA PRO A 44 10.18 -16.08 -4.10
C PRO A 44 9.03 -15.55 -3.22
N PHE A 45 9.30 -15.24 -1.95
CA PHE A 45 8.31 -14.85 -0.93
C PHE A 45 8.67 -13.50 -0.27
N PRO A 46 7.67 -12.78 0.29
CA PRO A 46 7.85 -11.44 0.87
C PRO A 46 8.95 -11.30 1.94
N SER A 47 10.06 -10.60 1.65
CA SER A 47 11.12 -10.34 2.65
C SER A 47 11.28 -8.85 3.02
N ARG A 48 11.62 -8.57 4.30
CA ARG A 48 11.94 -7.20 4.77
C ARG A 48 13.21 -6.64 4.11
N VAL A 49 14.12 -7.51 3.67
CA VAL A 49 15.39 -7.15 3.02
C VAL A 49 15.15 -6.52 1.64
N GLY A 50 14.21 -7.06 0.87
CA GLY A 50 13.83 -6.51 -0.43
C GLY A 50 13.35 -5.05 -0.31
N ARG A 51 12.44 -4.79 0.63
CA ARG A 51 11.89 -3.45 0.86
C ARG A 51 12.97 -2.44 1.24
N ASN A 52 13.85 -2.81 2.17
CA ASN A 52 14.95 -1.94 2.60
C ASN A 52 15.92 -1.65 1.45
N SER A 53 16.21 -2.65 0.62
CA SER A 53 17.05 -2.51 -0.56
C SER A 53 16.41 -1.60 -1.61
N TRP A 54 15.09 -1.69 -1.81
CA TRP A 54 14.35 -0.79 -2.68
C TRP A 54 14.42 0.66 -2.19
N ILE A 55 14.20 0.90 -0.89
CA ILE A 55 14.33 2.24 -0.29
C ILE A 55 15.76 2.76 -0.53
N ARG A 56 16.79 1.96 -0.23
CA ARG A 56 18.20 2.35 -0.47
C ARG A 56 18.47 2.73 -1.92
N ARG A 57 17.97 1.97 -2.90
CA ARG A 57 18.14 2.32 -4.33
C ARG A 57 17.44 3.63 -4.69
N ARG A 58 16.21 3.83 -4.21
CA ARG A 58 15.45 5.09 -4.40
C ARG A 58 16.20 6.29 -3.82
N LEU A 59 16.86 6.11 -2.68
CA LEU A 59 17.65 7.13 -1.97
C LEU A 59 18.98 7.45 -2.68
N LEU A 60 19.74 6.41 -3.06
CA LEU A 60 21.06 6.56 -3.65
C LEU A 60 21.01 7.00 -5.12
N GLY A 61 20.00 6.57 -5.87
CA GLY A 61 19.88 6.87 -7.30
C GLY A 61 19.46 8.30 -7.65
N LYS A 62 19.04 9.13 -6.67
CA LYS A 62 18.53 10.49 -6.91
C LYS A 62 19.34 11.62 -6.24
N GLY A 63 20.48 11.33 -5.61
CA GLY A 63 21.31 12.37 -4.96
C GLY A 63 20.67 13.06 -3.75
N HIS A 64 19.55 12.54 -3.22
CA HIS A 64 18.83 13.12 -2.07
C HIS A 64 19.32 12.64 -0.70
N ALA A 65 20.44 11.88 -0.67
CA ALA A 65 20.93 11.23 0.54
C ALA A 65 21.25 12.21 1.68
N SER A 66 21.79 13.39 1.37
CA SER A 66 22.14 14.41 2.36
C SER A 66 20.91 15.01 3.04
N HIS A 67 19.94 15.50 2.26
CA HIS A 67 18.70 16.09 2.79
C HIS A 67 17.87 15.08 3.60
N LEU A 68 17.89 13.79 3.22
CA LEU A 68 17.22 12.72 3.96
C LEU A 68 17.92 12.32 5.24
N ALA A 69 19.24 12.18 5.23
CA ALA A 69 19.99 11.89 6.44
C ALA A 69 19.79 13.01 7.47
N THR A 70 19.74 14.27 7.02
CA THR A 70 19.43 15.41 7.89
C THR A 70 17.98 15.37 8.38
N LEU A 71 17.00 15.14 7.51
CA LEU A 71 15.59 15.07 7.91
C LEU A 71 15.31 13.91 8.86
N LEU A 72 15.71 12.68 8.51
CA LEU A 72 15.55 11.49 9.35
C LEU A 72 16.38 11.57 10.63
N GLY A 73 17.59 12.13 10.57
CA GLY A 73 18.45 12.36 11.74
C GLY A 73 17.92 13.45 12.68
N SER A 74 17.18 14.43 12.14
CA SER A 74 16.54 15.51 12.92
C SER A 74 15.16 15.15 13.47
N MET A 75 14.56 14.04 13.02
CA MET A 75 13.21 13.64 13.45
C MET A 75 13.22 13.28 14.93
N VAL A 76 12.51 14.09 15.72
CA VAL A 76 12.18 13.73 17.10
C VAL A 76 11.15 12.61 17.05
N PHE A 77 11.07 11.77 18.09
CA PHE A 77 10.09 10.66 18.19
C PHE A 77 8.65 11.06 17.79
N ARG A 78 8.23 12.31 18.07
CA ARG A 78 6.92 12.84 17.69
C ARG A 78 6.72 12.95 16.19
N ASP A 79 7.74 13.38 15.45
CA ASP A 79 7.71 13.51 13.99
C ASP A 79 7.69 12.14 13.32
N PHE A 80 8.43 11.17 13.88
CA PHE A 80 8.38 9.78 13.45
C PHE A 80 6.97 9.19 13.60
N VAL A 81 6.29 9.43 14.74
CA VAL A 81 4.92 8.94 14.92
C VAL A 81 3.97 9.61 13.94
N ALA A 82 4.12 10.90 13.66
CA ALA A 82 3.31 11.59 12.65
C ALA A 82 3.50 10.97 11.26
N LEU A 83 4.74 10.70 10.88
CA LEU A 83 5.08 10.01 9.63
C LEU A 83 4.45 8.61 9.59
N HIS A 84 4.66 7.81 10.63
CA HIS A 84 4.15 6.44 10.68
C HIS A 84 2.62 6.39 10.59
N MET A 85 1.91 7.26 11.31
CA MET A 85 0.45 7.34 11.25
C MET A 85 -0.05 7.77 9.87
N THR A 86 0.64 8.71 9.23
CA THR A 86 0.28 9.18 7.88
C THR A 86 0.55 8.11 6.82
N TRP A 87 1.68 7.41 6.93
CA TRP A 87 2.02 6.30 6.06
C TRP A 87 1.01 5.16 6.20
N GLY A 88 0.67 4.78 7.43
CA GLY A 88 -0.38 3.79 7.72
C GLY A 88 -1.70 4.18 7.08
N ALA A 89 -2.15 5.43 7.24
CA ALA A 89 -3.40 5.91 6.63
C ALA A 89 -3.40 5.77 5.09
N ILE A 90 -2.29 6.07 4.43
CA ILE A 90 -2.19 5.94 2.97
C ILE A 90 -2.19 4.46 2.56
N ASN A 91 -1.53 3.59 3.32
CA ASN A 91 -1.55 2.16 3.05
C ASN A 91 -2.96 1.58 3.16
N GLU A 92 -3.68 1.82 4.27
CA GLU A 92 -5.04 1.28 4.44
C GLU A 92 -5.99 1.84 3.37
N LEU A 93 -5.87 3.13 3.03
CA LEU A 93 -6.66 3.71 1.95
C LEU A 93 -6.36 3.05 0.60
N SER A 94 -5.09 2.77 0.31
CA SER A 94 -4.70 2.09 -0.92
C SER A 94 -5.20 0.64 -0.97
N THR A 95 -5.19 -0.06 0.17
CA THR A 95 -5.70 -1.42 0.32
C THR A 95 -7.23 -1.44 0.15
N LEU A 96 -7.95 -0.52 0.78
CA LEU A 96 -9.39 -0.30 0.60
C LEU A 96 -9.75 -0.09 -0.88
N GLY A 97 -9.08 0.87 -1.53
CA GLY A 97 -9.30 1.13 -2.95
C GLY A 97 -8.99 -0.10 -3.81
N ALA A 98 -7.95 -0.86 -3.49
CA ALA A 98 -7.61 -2.09 -4.22
C ALA A 98 -8.70 -3.16 -4.07
N TYR A 99 -9.22 -3.38 -2.87
CA TYR A 99 -10.30 -4.35 -2.62
C TYR A 99 -11.62 -3.94 -3.27
N GLU A 100 -12.00 -2.66 -3.20
CA GLU A 100 -13.20 -2.14 -3.87
C GLU A 100 -13.09 -2.30 -5.40
N ARG A 101 -11.91 -2.04 -5.98
CA ARG A 101 -11.63 -2.29 -7.40
C ARG A 101 -11.62 -3.77 -7.75
N LEU A 102 -11.16 -4.64 -6.85
CA LEU A 102 -11.16 -6.09 -7.06
C LEU A 102 -12.60 -6.64 -7.05
N ILE A 103 -13.43 -6.21 -6.10
CA ILE A 103 -14.87 -6.53 -6.06
C ILE A 103 -15.56 -6.13 -7.37
N ALA A 104 -15.28 -4.93 -7.87
CA ALA A 104 -15.88 -4.45 -9.13
C ALA A 104 -15.44 -5.24 -10.38
N ARG A 105 -14.42 -6.10 -10.27
CA ARG A 105 -13.84 -6.86 -11.39
C ARG A 105 -13.99 -8.38 -11.25
N THR A 106 -14.60 -8.87 -10.18
CA THR A 106 -14.78 -10.31 -9.92
C THR A 106 -16.24 -10.65 -9.69
N ASN A 107 -16.66 -11.84 -10.14
CA ASN A 107 -17.99 -12.40 -9.84
C ASN A 107 -17.96 -13.47 -8.75
N HIS A 108 -16.77 -13.82 -8.24
CA HIS A 108 -16.63 -14.94 -7.32
C HIS A 108 -17.27 -14.60 -5.95
N PRO A 109 -18.38 -15.26 -5.55
CA PRO A 109 -19.19 -14.82 -4.41
C PRO A 109 -18.44 -14.89 -3.07
N VAL A 110 -17.63 -15.94 -2.87
CA VAL A 110 -16.80 -16.07 -1.64
C VAL A 110 -15.74 -14.98 -1.56
N LEU A 111 -15.10 -14.63 -2.68
CA LEU A 111 -14.10 -13.56 -2.70
C LEU A 111 -14.74 -12.20 -2.40
N VAL A 112 -15.92 -11.94 -2.96
CA VAL A 112 -16.67 -10.71 -2.67
C VAL A 112 -17.07 -10.63 -1.20
N ASP A 113 -17.58 -11.71 -0.60
CA ASP A 113 -17.92 -11.74 0.84
C ASP A 113 -16.68 -11.53 1.72
N LEU A 114 -15.57 -12.21 1.39
CA LEU A 114 -14.30 -12.09 2.09
C LEU A 114 -13.79 -10.64 2.08
N LEU A 115 -13.68 -10.04 0.90
CA LEU A 115 -13.22 -8.66 0.73
C LEU A 115 -14.15 -7.66 1.42
N THR A 116 -15.47 -7.87 1.35
CA THR A 116 -16.46 -7.00 2.02
C THR A 116 -16.30 -7.00 3.53
N ARG A 117 -15.94 -8.14 4.13
CA ARG A 117 -15.66 -8.24 5.57
C ARG A 117 -14.35 -7.53 5.92
N ILE A 118 -13.29 -7.80 5.18
CA ILE A 118 -11.97 -7.18 5.38
C ILE A 118 -12.06 -5.66 5.25
N ILE A 119 -12.77 -5.13 4.25
CA ILE A 119 -12.99 -3.69 4.04
C ILE A 119 -13.57 -3.01 5.30
N LYS A 120 -14.40 -3.69 6.11
CA LYS A 120 -14.94 -3.11 7.34
C LYS A 120 -13.85 -2.88 8.38
N ASP A 121 -12.89 -3.78 8.47
CA ASP A 121 -11.74 -3.67 9.39
C ASP A 121 -10.80 -2.58 8.92
N GLU A 122 -10.44 -2.63 7.63
CA GLU A 122 -9.59 -1.65 6.94
C GLU A 122 -10.12 -0.22 7.08
N ARG A 123 -11.46 -0.02 7.01
CA ARG A 123 -12.09 1.30 7.26
C ARG A 123 -11.88 1.78 8.69
N ARG A 124 -11.92 0.88 9.69
CA ARG A 124 -11.63 1.22 11.10
C ARG A 124 -10.16 1.56 11.29
N HIS A 125 -9.26 0.80 10.66
CA HIS A 125 -7.82 1.05 10.69
C HIS A 125 -7.48 2.40 10.06
N PHE A 126 -7.99 2.64 8.86
CA PHE A 126 -7.85 3.90 8.15
C PHE A 126 -8.34 5.07 8.99
N ALA A 127 -9.54 4.97 9.58
CA ALA A 127 -10.09 6.02 10.43
C ALA A 127 -9.18 6.35 11.62
N PHE A 128 -8.63 5.33 12.28
CA PHE A 128 -7.69 5.52 13.39
C PHE A 128 -6.40 6.19 12.93
N TYR A 129 -5.72 5.63 11.92
CA TYR A 129 -4.47 6.18 11.39
C TYR A 129 -4.66 7.63 10.92
N ARG A 130 -5.73 7.91 10.18
CA ARG A 130 -6.05 9.25 9.68
C ARG A 130 -6.32 10.24 10.80
N ALA A 131 -7.06 9.86 11.84
CA ALA A 131 -7.31 10.72 13.00
C ALA A 131 -5.99 11.05 13.73
N GLN A 132 -5.15 10.05 13.97
CA GLN A 132 -3.86 10.23 14.63
C GLN A 132 -2.87 11.06 13.78
N ALA A 133 -2.89 10.88 12.45
CA ALA A 133 -2.12 11.68 11.49
C ALA A 133 -2.58 13.13 11.51
N ARG A 134 -3.89 13.39 11.34
CA ARG A 134 -4.47 14.75 11.36
C ARG A 134 -4.11 15.50 12.63
N MET A 135 -4.28 14.87 13.80
CA MET A 135 -3.96 15.50 15.08
C MET A 135 -2.47 15.86 15.19
N ARG A 136 -1.56 15.04 14.68
CA ARG A 136 -0.11 15.27 14.79
C ARG A 136 0.41 16.28 13.77
N LEU A 137 -0.06 16.18 12.53
CA LEU A 137 0.31 17.10 11.46
C LEU A 137 -0.19 18.53 11.77
N ALA A 138 -1.34 18.67 12.42
CA ALA A 138 -1.86 19.97 12.84
C ALA A 138 -1.01 20.69 13.90
N ARG A 139 -0.11 19.99 14.60
CA ARG A 139 0.70 20.59 15.68
C ARG A 139 1.91 21.36 15.18
N SER A 140 2.37 21.09 13.96
CA SER A 140 3.60 21.68 13.42
C SER A 140 3.60 21.66 11.90
N LEU A 141 3.69 22.85 11.30
CA LEU A 141 3.86 23.00 9.85
C LEU A 141 5.18 22.40 9.36
N GLY A 142 6.24 22.45 10.18
CA GLY A 142 7.53 21.83 9.88
C GLY A 142 7.40 20.31 9.78
N THR A 143 6.75 19.68 10.75
CA THR A 143 6.45 18.24 10.74
C THR A 143 5.61 17.86 9.54
N ALA A 144 4.54 18.63 9.25
CA ALA A 144 3.68 18.36 8.10
C ALA A 144 4.44 18.42 6.77
N ARG A 145 5.31 19.42 6.58
CA ARG A 145 6.17 19.53 5.39
C ARG A 145 7.17 18.38 5.27
N ALA A 146 7.82 18.01 6.38
CA ALA A 146 8.78 16.90 6.40
C ALA A 146 8.10 15.56 6.07
N VAL A 147 6.93 15.30 6.65
CA VAL A 147 6.13 14.09 6.39
C VAL A 147 5.64 14.08 4.93
N ARG A 148 5.11 15.20 4.43
CA ARG A 148 4.69 15.34 3.03
C ARG A 148 5.83 15.04 2.07
N TRP A 149 6.98 15.67 2.28
CA TRP A 149 8.15 15.45 1.45
C TRP A 149 8.62 13.99 1.50
N THR A 150 8.62 13.37 2.69
CA THR A 150 9.00 11.96 2.85
C THR A 150 8.10 11.04 2.04
N LEU A 151 6.78 11.23 2.10
CA LEU A 151 5.83 10.42 1.34
C LEU A 151 5.93 10.70 -0.16
N ASP A 152 6.11 11.95 -0.57
CA ASP A 152 6.35 12.28 -1.98
C ASP A 152 7.59 11.57 -2.55
N HIS A 153 8.61 11.24 -1.77
CA HIS A 153 9.84 10.65 -2.33
C HIS A 153 9.98 9.15 -2.08
N LEU A 154 9.51 8.68 -0.92
CA LEU A 154 9.77 7.34 -0.42
C LEU A 154 8.53 6.45 -0.36
N TRP A 155 7.33 7.02 -0.38
CA TRP A 155 6.14 6.19 -0.39
C TRP A 155 6.01 5.48 -1.74
N ALA A 156 5.63 4.20 -1.66
CA ALA A 156 5.19 3.40 -2.78
C ALA A 156 4.08 2.46 -2.30
N PRO A 157 3.21 1.98 -3.21
CA PRO A 157 2.13 1.06 -2.88
C PRO A 157 2.62 -0.18 -2.13
N ALA A 158 1.76 -0.72 -1.25
CA ALA A 158 2.05 -1.93 -0.50
C ALA A 158 2.48 -3.07 -1.42
N GLY A 159 3.46 -3.87 -0.98
CA GLY A 159 4.10 -4.91 -1.79
C GLY A 159 5.31 -4.43 -2.62
N THR A 160 5.47 -3.12 -2.86
CA THR A 160 6.64 -2.59 -3.58
C THR A 160 7.94 -2.90 -2.84
N GLY A 161 8.91 -3.46 -3.56
CA GLY A 161 10.20 -3.89 -3.02
C GLY A 161 10.14 -5.21 -2.24
N VAL A 162 8.96 -5.76 -1.99
CA VAL A 162 8.76 -7.06 -1.33
C VAL A 162 8.46 -8.14 -2.36
N ARG A 163 7.74 -7.80 -3.43
CA ARG A 163 7.51 -8.60 -4.63
C ARG A 163 8.33 -8.05 -5.81
N PRO A 164 8.58 -8.86 -6.87
CA PRO A 164 9.09 -8.34 -8.13
C PRO A 164 8.28 -7.13 -8.62
N GLN A 165 8.96 -6.10 -9.11
CA GLN A 165 8.32 -4.82 -9.48
C GLN A 165 7.18 -5.02 -10.50
N TRP A 166 7.34 -5.95 -11.44
CA TRP A 166 6.34 -6.24 -12.46
C TRP A 166 5.03 -6.80 -11.88
N GLU A 167 5.06 -7.52 -10.76
CA GLU A 167 3.84 -8.04 -10.12
C GLU A 167 3.02 -6.90 -9.51
N THR A 168 3.69 -6.00 -8.79
CA THR A 168 3.04 -4.81 -8.22
C THR A 168 2.50 -3.90 -9.32
N ASP A 169 3.27 -3.71 -10.40
CA ASP A 169 2.84 -2.92 -11.54
C ASP A 169 1.65 -3.56 -12.26
N PHE A 170 1.65 -4.88 -12.42
CA PHE A 170 0.53 -5.62 -12.98
C PHE A 170 -0.74 -5.45 -12.14
N VAL A 171 -0.67 -5.60 -10.81
CA VAL A 171 -1.82 -5.42 -9.92
C VAL A 171 -2.38 -4.00 -10.03
N ILE A 172 -1.51 -2.99 -9.99
CA ILE A 172 -1.93 -1.59 -10.11
C ILE A 172 -2.57 -1.33 -11.47
N ALA A 173 -1.94 -1.78 -12.57
CA ALA A 173 -2.48 -1.63 -13.91
C ALA A 173 -3.81 -2.39 -14.05
N TRP A 174 -3.92 -3.60 -13.52
CA TRP A 174 -5.13 -4.39 -13.61
C TRP A 174 -6.30 -3.76 -12.86
N LEU A 175 -6.07 -3.26 -11.63
CA LEU A 175 -7.12 -2.64 -10.82
C LEU A 175 -7.46 -1.22 -11.29
N PHE A 176 -6.44 -0.39 -11.52
CA PHE A 176 -6.57 1.07 -11.66
C PHE A 176 -6.35 1.60 -13.09
N ASN A 177 -6.21 0.76 -14.11
CA ASN A 177 -6.28 1.23 -15.50
C ASN A 177 -7.72 1.61 -15.89
N GLY A 178 -7.84 2.46 -16.91
CA GLY A 178 -9.11 3.04 -17.38
C GLY A 178 -9.56 4.26 -16.58
N ASP A 179 -10.75 4.77 -16.92
CA ASP A 179 -11.34 5.97 -16.32
C ASP A 179 -11.79 5.74 -14.88
N ASP A 180 -12.49 4.64 -14.59
CA ASP A 180 -12.89 4.28 -13.21
C ASP A 180 -11.69 4.13 -12.28
N GLY A 181 -10.61 3.52 -12.79
CA GLY A 181 -9.37 3.36 -12.04
C GLY A 181 -8.62 4.67 -11.82
N ARG A 182 -8.72 5.62 -12.76
CA ARG A 182 -8.22 6.99 -12.58
C ARG A 182 -9.03 7.72 -11.51
N ALA A 183 -10.37 7.68 -11.60
CA ALA A 183 -11.25 8.31 -10.63
C ALA A 183 -11.03 7.78 -9.21
N ALA A 184 -10.89 6.46 -9.04
CA ALA A 184 -10.57 5.87 -7.73
C ALA A 184 -9.21 6.34 -7.19
N ALA A 185 -8.20 6.50 -8.04
CA ALA A 185 -6.91 7.03 -7.62
C ALA A 185 -6.97 8.51 -7.23
N GLU A 186 -7.77 9.31 -7.94
CA GLU A 186 -8.02 10.71 -7.63
C GLU A 186 -8.78 10.87 -6.31
N ASP A 187 -9.81 10.07 -6.05
CA ASP A 187 -10.55 10.07 -4.78
C ASP A 187 -9.66 9.71 -3.57
N MET A 188 -8.74 8.75 -3.73
CA MET A 188 -7.74 8.44 -2.71
C MET A 188 -6.84 9.66 -2.44
N ASP A 189 -6.37 10.34 -3.48
CA ASP A 189 -5.53 11.54 -3.34
C ASP A 189 -6.29 12.71 -2.70
N GLU A 190 -7.56 12.91 -3.05
CA GLU A 190 -8.44 13.92 -2.43
C GLU A 190 -8.67 13.65 -0.95
N THR A 191 -8.86 12.38 -0.59
CA THR A 191 -9.02 11.94 0.81
C THR A 191 -7.76 12.23 1.63
N ILE A 192 -6.58 11.96 1.08
CA ILE A 192 -5.29 12.27 1.72
C ILE A 192 -5.04 13.78 1.76
N ALA A 193 -5.47 14.54 0.74
CA ALA A 193 -5.30 15.99 0.67
C ALA A 193 -6.01 16.75 1.81
N GLN A 194 -6.98 16.12 2.47
CA GLN A 194 -7.66 16.65 3.66
C GLN A 194 -6.78 16.63 4.94
N LEU A 195 -5.61 15.98 4.90
CA LEU A 195 -4.64 16.03 6.00
C LEU A 195 -3.89 17.37 6.01
N PRO A 196 -3.57 17.93 7.18
CA PRO A 196 -2.80 19.18 7.27
C PRO A 196 -1.46 19.07 6.53
N GLY A 197 -1.22 19.96 5.57
CA GLY A 197 0.00 19.97 4.73
C GLY A 197 -0.04 19.04 3.51
N PHE A 198 -1.15 18.35 3.25
CA PHE A 198 -1.29 17.41 2.12
C PHE A 198 -2.11 17.94 0.94
N ALA A 199 -2.58 19.19 0.98
CA ALA A 199 -3.27 19.79 -0.15
C ALA A 199 -2.51 19.59 -1.46
N GLY A 200 -3.21 19.19 -2.52
CA GLY A 200 -2.63 18.89 -3.84
C GLY A 200 -1.70 17.67 -3.88
N SER A 201 -1.75 16.78 -2.88
CA SER A 201 -1.11 15.47 -2.94
C SER A 201 -1.60 14.67 -4.14
N ARG A 202 -0.69 13.96 -4.82
CA ARG A 202 -0.97 13.12 -6.00
C ARG A 202 -0.24 11.77 -5.89
N LEU A 203 -0.22 11.19 -4.69
CA LEU A 203 0.57 9.99 -4.40
C LEU A 203 0.02 8.78 -5.17
N ALA A 204 -1.30 8.55 -5.08
CA ALA A 204 -1.95 7.43 -5.73
C ALA A 204 -1.96 7.59 -7.25
N ALA A 205 -2.34 8.77 -7.76
CA ALA A 205 -2.34 9.07 -9.19
C ALA A 205 -0.94 8.93 -9.80
N ARG A 206 0.11 9.37 -9.09
CA ARG A 206 1.49 9.19 -9.55
C ARG A 206 1.90 7.72 -9.56
N ALA A 207 1.65 6.98 -8.47
CA ALA A 207 2.00 5.56 -8.41
C ALA A 207 1.31 4.75 -9.53
N ARG A 208 0.03 5.05 -9.79
CA ARG A 208 -0.73 4.54 -10.94
C ARG A 208 -0.04 4.86 -12.27
N GLY A 209 0.28 6.13 -12.50
CA GLY A 209 0.93 6.56 -13.75
C GLY A 209 2.28 5.89 -13.98
N GLU A 210 3.10 5.80 -12.93
CA GLU A 210 4.40 5.12 -12.96
C GLU A 210 4.26 3.61 -13.26
N ALA A 211 3.30 2.92 -12.65
CA ALA A 211 3.04 1.50 -12.89
C ALA A 211 2.57 1.22 -14.32
N ILE A 212 1.60 2.00 -14.82
CA ILE A 212 1.08 1.86 -16.19
C ILE A 212 2.18 2.14 -17.20
N ALA A 213 2.99 3.18 -16.98
CA ALA A 213 4.11 3.51 -17.87
C ALA A 213 5.16 2.38 -17.94
N ARG A 214 5.45 1.70 -16.81
CA ARG A 214 6.37 0.55 -16.78
C ARG A 214 5.81 -0.69 -17.46
N MET A 215 4.49 -0.94 -17.34
CA MET A 215 3.84 -2.09 -18.00
C MET A 215 3.76 -1.93 -19.53
N GLY A 216 3.62 -0.70 -20.01
CA GLY A 216 3.58 -0.40 -21.45
C GLY A 216 2.54 -1.25 -22.22
N PRO A 217 2.79 -1.59 -23.50
CA PRO A 217 1.87 -2.40 -24.31
C PRO A 217 1.80 -3.88 -23.90
N ASP A 218 2.70 -4.35 -23.03
CA ASP A 218 2.73 -5.76 -22.62
C ASP A 218 1.67 -6.11 -21.57
N PHE A 219 0.98 -5.11 -21.01
CA PHE A 219 -0.15 -5.31 -20.11
C PHE A 219 -1.23 -6.24 -20.68
N GLU A 220 -1.63 -6.05 -21.95
CA GLU A 220 -2.67 -6.87 -22.57
C GLU A 220 -2.22 -8.32 -22.76
N LYS A 221 -0.93 -8.56 -23.04
CA LYS A 221 -0.39 -9.92 -23.15
C LYS A 221 -0.40 -10.64 -21.79
N MET A 222 -0.01 -9.95 -20.72
CA MET A 222 0.00 -10.51 -19.36
C MET A 222 -1.42 -10.71 -18.80
N ARG A 223 -2.38 -9.83 -19.15
CA ARG A 223 -3.79 -9.97 -18.78
C ARG A 223 -4.41 -11.27 -19.29
N VAL A 224 -3.97 -11.73 -20.47
CA VAL A 224 -4.45 -12.97 -21.11
C VAL A 224 -3.79 -14.22 -20.50
N ALA A 225 -2.55 -14.11 -20.02
CA ALA A 225 -1.78 -15.22 -19.45
C ALA A 225 -2.01 -15.46 -17.94
N ALA A 226 -2.46 -14.44 -17.19
CA ALA A 226 -2.74 -14.59 -15.78
C ALA A 226 -3.92 -15.57 -15.56
N PRO A 227 -3.88 -16.45 -14.54
CA PRO A 227 -4.96 -17.38 -14.20
C PRO A 227 -6.20 -16.67 -13.60
N LEU A 228 -6.51 -15.47 -14.07
CA LEU A 228 -7.73 -14.72 -13.76
C LEU A 228 -8.97 -15.36 -14.40
N ALA A 229 -8.79 -16.28 -15.38
CA ALA A 229 -9.88 -17.05 -15.96
C ALA A 229 -10.64 -17.88 -14.90
N ALA A 230 -9.96 -18.32 -13.83
CA ALA A 230 -10.58 -19.06 -12.73
C ALA A 230 -11.49 -18.21 -11.83
N PHE A 231 -11.43 -16.87 -11.93
CA PHE A 231 -12.22 -15.95 -11.10
C PHE A 231 -13.31 -15.20 -11.90
N ARG A 232 -13.57 -15.61 -13.15
CA ARG A 232 -14.59 -14.99 -14.02
C ARG A 232 -15.97 -15.62 -13.94
N THR A 233 -16.09 -16.78 -13.30
CA THR A 233 -17.37 -17.49 -13.09
C THR A 233 -18.08 -17.02 -11.84
#